data_AF-A0A8S3G1B5-F1
#
_entry.id   AF-A0A8S3G1B5-F1
#
_cell.length_a   1.000
_cell.length_b   1.000
_cell.length_c   1.000
_cell.angle_alpha   90.00
_cell.angle_beta   90.00
_cell.angle_gamma   90.00
#
_symmetry.space_group_name_H-M   'P 1'
#
loop_
_entity.id
_entity.type
_entity.pdbx_description
1 polymer ?
#
loop_
_entity_poly.entity_id
_entity_poly.type
_entity_poly.pdbx_seq_one_letter_code
_entity_poly.pdbx_strand_id
1 'polypeptide(L)'
;TDYFDTIIEKGTLDVFFVGHEHHLWNPTEELKEKIDLILIQISNCLQSNCGRFISISFQQPHFRRPFLAKQKYQWSIQVHSISDGNESVEYFVYVMTKGEQMNEEDRLLEEGKSTKWHWINKKESLTQLTINCVVENDDQYLFDIDLDFDE
;
A
#
# COMPACT_ATOMS: atom_id res chain seq x y z
N THR A 1 10.30 -6.75 22.40
CA THR A 1 10.58 -8.19 22.27
C THR A 1 10.92 -8.43 20.83
N ASP A 2 12.05 -9.06 20.57
CA ASP A 2 12.67 -9.16 19.25
C ASP A 2 12.51 -10.62 18.78
N TYR A 3 11.40 -10.95 18.12
CA TYR A 3 10.99 -12.35 17.86
C TYR A 3 11.50 -12.90 16.53
N PHE A 4 11.53 -12.07 15.47
CA PHE A 4 11.87 -12.52 14.12
C PHE A 4 12.95 -11.64 13.48
N ASP A 5 13.96 -12.26 12.90
CA ASP A 5 14.95 -11.58 12.04
C ASP A 5 14.31 -11.09 10.75
N THR A 6 13.35 -11.84 10.22
CA THR A 6 12.68 -11.51 8.95
C THR A 6 11.23 -11.94 8.96
N ILE A 7 10.37 -11.06 8.47
CA ILE A 7 8.96 -11.33 8.16
C ILE A 7 8.77 -11.12 6.66
N ILE A 8 8.08 -12.04 5.99
CA ILE A 8 7.80 -11.96 4.56
C ILE A 8 6.30 -12.11 4.36
N GLU A 9 5.72 -11.23 3.55
CA GLU A 9 4.36 -11.38 3.05
C GLU A 9 4.33 -11.16 1.53
N LYS A 10 3.48 -11.92 0.84
CA LYS A 10 3.26 -11.78 -0.60
C LYS A 10 1.77 -11.73 -0.87
N GLY A 11 1.29 -10.58 -1.30
CA GLY A 11 -0.11 -10.35 -1.63
C GLY A 11 -1.06 -10.29 -0.44
N THR A 12 -0.57 -10.45 0.79
CA THR A 12 -1.44 -10.45 1.99
C THR A 12 -1.98 -9.05 2.23
N LEU A 13 -1.13 -8.02 2.10
CA LEU A 13 -1.60 -6.65 2.23
C LEU A 13 -2.51 -6.23 1.06
N ASP A 14 -2.35 -6.84 -0.13
CA ASP A 14 -3.17 -6.55 -1.31
C ASP A 14 -4.64 -6.91 -1.08
N VAL A 15 -4.92 -7.97 -0.32
CA VAL A 15 -6.29 -8.42 -0.01
C VAL A 15 -7.13 -7.34 0.64
N PHE A 16 -6.53 -6.47 1.47
CA PHE A 16 -7.27 -5.38 2.12
C PHE A 16 -7.72 -4.27 1.15
N PHE A 17 -7.19 -4.25 -0.06
CA PHE A 17 -7.55 -3.27 -1.08
C PHE A 17 -8.57 -3.80 -2.10
N VAL A 18 -8.92 -5.10 -2.02
CA VAL A 18 -9.96 -5.70 -2.87
C VAL A 18 -11.31 -5.07 -2.52
N GLY A 19 -12.04 -4.60 -3.53
CA GLY A 19 -13.30 -3.86 -3.36
C GLY A 19 -13.11 -2.38 -3.00
N HIS A 20 -11.86 -1.90 -2.93
CA HIS A 20 -11.51 -0.50 -2.67
C HIS A 20 -10.69 0.10 -3.82
N GLU A 21 -10.80 -0.44 -5.03
CA GLU A 21 -10.00 -0.04 -6.20
C GLU A 21 -10.22 1.44 -6.56
N HIS A 22 -11.45 1.95 -6.41
CA HIS A 22 -11.78 3.36 -6.63
C HIS A 22 -11.17 4.31 -5.57
N HIS A 23 -10.68 3.76 -4.45
CA HIS A 23 -10.15 4.50 -3.32
C HIS A 23 -8.63 4.36 -3.15
N LEU A 24 -7.91 3.73 -4.08
CA LEU A 24 -6.45 3.57 -3.98
C LEU A 24 -5.70 4.90 -3.82
N TRP A 25 -6.21 5.97 -4.45
CA TRP A 25 -5.65 7.32 -4.35
C TRP A 25 -6.08 8.07 -3.08
N ASN A 26 -7.20 7.69 -2.47
CA ASN A 26 -7.70 8.26 -1.23
C ASN A 26 -8.36 7.17 -0.38
N PRO A 27 -7.54 6.34 0.30
CA PRO A 27 -8.03 5.23 1.11
C PRO A 27 -8.94 5.74 2.23
N THR A 28 -9.94 4.94 2.62
CA THR A 28 -10.80 5.26 3.77
C THR A 28 -9.97 5.25 5.06
N GLU A 29 -10.40 6.01 6.06
CA GLU A 29 -9.74 6.00 7.38
C GLU A 29 -9.73 4.60 8.01
N GLU A 30 -10.81 3.84 7.85
CA GLU A 30 -10.89 2.45 8.31
C GLU A 30 -9.78 1.58 7.69
N LEU A 31 -9.58 1.66 6.37
CA LEU A 31 -8.52 0.92 5.68
C LEU A 31 -7.13 1.37 6.15
N LYS A 32 -6.93 2.68 6.30
CA LYS A 32 -5.67 3.25 6.83
C LYS A 32 -5.37 2.71 8.22
N GLU A 33 -6.34 2.75 9.15
CA GLU A 33 -6.21 2.26 10.51
C GLU A 33 -5.92 0.75 10.55
N LYS A 34 -6.62 -0.03 9.73
CA LYS A 34 -6.43 -1.48 9.68
C LYS A 34 -5.03 -1.88 9.20
N ILE A 35 -4.56 -1.27 8.11
CA ILE A 35 -3.20 -1.49 7.61
C ILE A 35 -2.16 -1.00 8.63
N ASP A 36 -2.43 0.13 9.29
CA ASP A 36 -1.57 0.70 10.32
C ASP A 36 -1.36 -0.24 11.51
N LEU A 37 -2.46 -0.84 12.00
CA LEU A 37 -2.43 -1.84 13.07
C LEU A 37 -1.62 -3.07 12.67
N ILE A 38 -1.72 -3.53 11.42
CA ILE A 38 -0.93 -4.67 10.94
C ILE A 38 0.55 -4.31 10.92
N LEU A 39 0.90 -3.17 10.31
CA LEU A 39 2.29 -2.76 10.12
C LEU A 39 3.00 -2.46 11.45
N ILE A 40 2.31 -1.86 12.43
CA ILE A 40 2.91 -1.64 13.75
C ILE A 40 3.19 -2.96 14.47
N GLN A 41 2.32 -3.97 14.33
CA GLN A 41 2.58 -5.28 14.92
C GLN A 41 3.73 -6.01 14.22
N ILE A 42 3.82 -5.92 12.89
CA ILE A 42 4.96 -6.43 12.14
C ILE A 42 6.26 -5.78 12.64
N SER A 43 6.30 -4.45 12.72
CA SER A 43 7.47 -3.74 13.25
C SER A 43 7.81 -4.20 14.67
N ASN A 44 6.82 -4.31 15.57
CA ASN A 44 7.03 -4.77 16.94
C ASN A 44 7.60 -6.20 17.04
N CYS A 45 7.28 -7.07 16.08
CA CYS A 45 7.74 -8.44 16.06
C CYS A 45 9.18 -8.60 15.52
N LEU A 46 9.66 -7.62 14.74
CA LEU A 46 11.01 -7.62 14.20
C LEU A 46 12.06 -7.29 15.26
N GLN A 47 13.24 -7.90 15.11
CA GLN A 47 14.41 -7.52 15.90
C GLN A 47 14.78 -6.04 15.70
N SER A 48 15.18 -5.38 16.79
CA SER A 48 15.41 -3.94 16.81
C SER A 48 16.68 -3.51 16.07
N ASN A 49 17.65 -4.41 15.94
CA ASN A 49 18.97 -4.13 15.37
C ASN A 49 19.18 -4.85 14.03
N CYS A 50 18.38 -4.53 13.00
CA CYS A 50 18.41 -5.08 11.62
C CYS A 50 17.33 -6.11 11.25
N GLY A 51 16.21 -6.20 11.97
CA GLY A 51 15.08 -7.02 11.51
C GLY A 51 14.51 -6.51 10.17
N ARG A 52 14.12 -7.42 9.28
CA ARG A 52 13.61 -7.09 7.94
C ARG A 52 12.16 -7.48 7.73
N PHE A 53 11.36 -6.56 7.23
CA PHE A 53 10.05 -6.88 6.66
C PHE A 53 10.13 -6.79 5.14
N ILE A 54 9.74 -7.86 4.44
CA ILE A 54 9.70 -7.92 2.98
C ILE A 54 8.25 -8.07 2.54
N SER A 55 7.74 -7.06 1.84
CA SER A 55 6.39 -7.06 1.26
C SER A 55 6.51 -7.20 -0.26
N ILE A 56 5.85 -8.20 -0.84
CA ILE A 56 5.81 -8.43 -2.28
C ILE A 56 4.38 -8.20 -2.76
N SER A 57 4.21 -7.29 -3.72
CA SER A 57 2.90 -6.81 -4.14
C SER A 57 2.85 -6.50 -5.63
N PHE A 58 1.66 -6.60 -6.22
CA PHE A 58 1.39 -6.06 -7.56
C PHE A 58 1.06 -4.57 -7.54
N GLN A 59 0.81 -3.99 -6.36
CA GLN A 59 0.51 -2.57 -6.23
C GLN A 59 1.77 -1.75 -6.47
N GLN A 60 1.62 -0.71 -7.29
CA GLN A 60 2.72 0.20 -7.57
C GLN A 60 3.14 0.98 -6.31
N PRO A 61 4.41 1.45 -6.24
CA PRO A 61 4.94 2.18 -5.09
C PRO A 61 4.11 3.39 -4.68
N HIS A 62 3.44 4.04 -5.63
CA HIS A 62 2.61 5.20 -5.35
C HIS A 62 1.36 4.87 -4.49
N PHE A 63 0.88 3.62 -4.51
CA PHE A 63 -0.22 3.16 -3.68
C PHE A 63 0.25 2.53 -2.36
N ARG A 64 1.31 1.72 -2.41
CA ARG A 64 1.78 0.95 -1.24
C ARG A 64 2.65 1.77 -0.29
N ARG A 65 3.58 2.55 -0.84
CA ARG A 65 4.61 3.26 -0.06
C ARG A 65 4.02 4.24 0.98
N PRO A 66 2.91 4.96 0.73
CA PRO A 66 2.29 5.84 1.74
C PRO A 66 1.86 5.11 3.03
N PHE A 67 1.54 3.83 2.95
CA PHE A 67 1.18 3.04 4.14
C PHE A 67 2.41 2.59 4.93
N LEU A 68 3.52 2.33 4.24
CA LEU A 68 4.77 1.82 4.81
C LEU A 68 5.66 2.95 5.37
N ALA A 69 5.64 4.13 4.76
CA ALA A 69 6.49 5.27 5.10
C ALA A 69 5.94 6.04 6.30
N LYS A 70 6.04 5.44 7.50
CA LYS A 70 5.70 6.13 8.75
C LYS A 70 6.81 6.00 9.79
N GLN A 71 7.20 7.11 10.42
CA GLN A 71 8.29 7.17 11.38
C GLN A 71 8.08 6.22 12.58
N LYS A 72 6.81 6.00 12.97
CA LYS A 72 6.46 5.11 14.08
C LYS A 72 6.84 3.64 13.88
N TYR A 73 7.05 3.19 12.64
CA TYR A 73 7.49 1.82 12.37
C TYR A 73 9.00 1.64 12.50
N GLN A 74 9.76 2.74 12.60
CA GLN A 74 11.20 2.72 12.86
C GLN A 74 12.00 1.89 11.85
N TRP A 75 11.66 1.99 10.56
CA TRP A 75 12.39 1.34 9.49
C TRP A 75 12.75 2.31 8.35
N SER A 76 13.77 1.94 7.57
CA SER A 76 13.99 2.47 6.23
C SER A 76 13.15 1.70 5.21
N ILE A 77 13.03 2.21 3.97
CA ILE A 77 12.32 1.53 2.87
C ILE A 77 13.19 1.52 1.62
N GLN A 78 13.38 0.34 1.04
CA GLN A 78 13.93 0.13 -0.30
C GLN A 78 12.87 -0.54 -1.18
N VAL A 79 12.82 -0.17 -2.45
CA VAL A 79 11.84 -0.71 -3.40
C VAL A 79 12.57 -1.21 -4.63
N HIS A 80 12.28 -2.44 -5.01
CA HIS A 80 12.76 -3.08 -6.24
C HIS A 80 11.56 -3.49 -7.08
N SER A 81 11.68 -3.45 -8.39
CA SER A 81 10.71 -4.06 -9.28
C SER A 81 11.27 -5.32 -9.92
N ILE A 82 10.39 -6.29 -10.13
CA ILE A 82 10.66 -7.57 -10.77
C ILE A 82 9.74 -7.67 -11.97
N SER A 83 10.33 -7.68 -13.16
CA SER A 83 9.65 -7.92 -14.43
C SER A 83 10.32 -9.11 -15.15
N ASP A 84 9.52 -9.97 -15.79
CA ASP A 84 10.01 -11.17 -16.49
C ASP A 84 10.46 -10.88 -17.94
N GLY A 85 10.74 -9.61 -18.29
CA GLY A 85 11.16 -9.20 -19.63
C GLY A 85 10.12 -9.38 -20.76
N ASN A 86 9.01 -10.06 -20.47
CA ASN A 86 7.83 -10.21 -21.32
C ASN A 86 6.74 -9.22 -20.88
N GLU A 87 5.60 -9.15 -21.59
CA GLU A 87 4.41 -8.35 -21.24
C GLU A 87 3.72 -8.79 -19.91
N SER A 88 4.45 -9.45 -19.01
CA SER A 88 4.00 -9.91 -17.71
C SER A 88 3.77 -8.75 -16.73
N VAL A 89 2.82 -8.94 -15.83
CA VAL A 89 2.56 -8.04 -14.69
C VAL A 89 3.81 -7.85 -13.81
N GLU A 90 4.18 -6.59 -13.58
CA GLU A 90 5.33 -6.21 -12.75
C GLU A 90 5.01 -6.37 -11.26
N TYR A 91 5.89 -7.03 -10.51
CA TYR A 91 5.83 -7.09 -9.05
C TYR A 91 6.79 -6.08 -8.43
N PHE A 92 6.39 -5.53 -7.28
CA PHE A 92 7.21 -4.64 -6.46
C PHE A 92 7.57 -5.33 -5.15
N VAL A 93 8.85 -5.28 -4.80
CA VAL A 93 9.40 -5.80 -3.55
C VAL A 93 9.83 -4.62 -2.69
N TYR A 94 9.15 -4.46 -1.55
CA TYR A 94 9.45 -3.46 -0.53
C TYR A 94 10.26 -4.14 0.58
N VAL A 95 11.47 -3.65 0.81
CA VAL A 95 12.36 -4.11 1.88
C VAL A 95 12.43 -3.03 2.94
N MET A 96 11.89 -3.34 4.12
CA MET A 96 11.92 -2.47 5.29
C MET A 96 12.95 -2.97 6.28
N THR A 97 13.94 -2.14 6.63
CA THR A 97 14.98 -2.49 7.60
C THR A 97 14.76 -1.75 8.91
N LYS A 98 14.41 -2.47 9.98
CA LYS A 98 14.17 -1.91 11.30
C LYS A 98 15.46 -1.40 11.94
N GLY A 99 15.38 -0.23 12.57
CA GLY A 99 16.49 0.48 13.21
C GLY A 99 17.25 1.41 12.27
N GLU A 100 17.04 1.32 10.94
CA GLU A 100 17.59 2.28 9.99
C GLU A 100 16.70 3.53 9.90
N GLN A 101 17.35 4.68 9.63
CA GLN A 101 16.62 5.93 9.45
C GLN A 101 15.87 5.94 8.11
N MET A 102 14.63 6.40 8.18
CA MET A 102 13.82 6.70 7.00
C MET A 102 14.45 7.84 6.20
N ASN A 103 14.48 7.71 4.88
CA ASN A 103 15.05 8.75 4.01
C ASN A 103 14.15 10.00 3.97
N GLU A 104 14.68 11.11 3.48
CA GLU A 104 13.97 12.39 3.44
C GLU A 104 12.71 12.36 2.56
N GLU A 105 12.71 11.59 1.45
CA GLU A 105 11.54 11.48 0.58
C GLU A 105 10.34 10.87 1.33
N ASP A 106 10.60 9.83 2.11
CA ASP A 106 9.59 9.12 2.91
C ASP A 106 9.10 9.95 4.10
N ARG A 107 10.00 10.73 4.73
CA ARG A 107 9.62 11.69 5.78
C ARG A 107 8.72 12.79 5.23
N LEU A 108 9.10 13.37 4.09
CA LEU A 108 8.28 14.38 3.41
C LEU A 108 6.95 13.78 2.92
N LEU A 109 6.92 12.50 2.55
CA LEU A 109 5.69 11.79 2.20
C LEU A 109 4.74 11.70 3.39
N GLU A 110 5.23 11.25 4.55
CA GLU A 110 4.45 11.19 5.80
C GLU A 110 3.91 12.56 6.24
N GLU A 111 4.75 13.60 6.16
CA GLU A 111 4.38 14.98 6.50
C GLU A 111 3.45 15.65 5.46
N GLY A 112 3.17 14.95 4.37
CA GLY A 112 2.35 15.43 3.28
C GLY A 112 3.00 16.49 2.38
N LYS A 113 4.32 16.67 2.47
CA LYS A 113 5.14 17.68 1.79
C LYS A 113 5.93 17.14 0.59
N SER A 114 5.80 15.85 0.27
CA SER A 114 6.56 15.25 -0.84
C SER A 114 6.21 15.91 -2.18
N THR A 115 7.22 16.38 -2.90
CA THR A 115 7.06 16.93 -4.26
C THR A 115 6.77 15.85 -5.29
N LYS A 116 7.34 14.65 -5.10
CA LYS A 116 7.13 13.50 -5.98
C LYS A 116 5.73 12.91 -5.84
N TRP A 117 5.13 13.02 -4.66
CA TRP A 117 3.81 12.47 -4.34
C TRP A 117 2.80 13.56 -3.95
N HIS A 118 2.98 14.77 -4.46
CA HIS A 118 2.25 15.97 -4.01
C HIS A 118 0.72 15.87 -4.19
N TRP A 119 0.24 14.97 -5.06
CA TRP A 119 -1.19 14.77 -5.32
C TRP A 119 -1.89 13.94 -4.25
N ILE A 120 -1.15 13.15 -3.46
CA ILE A 120 -1.73 12.27 -2.42
C ILE A 120 -2.45 13.10 -1.35
N ASN A 121 -1.94 14.29 -1.02
CA ASN A 121 -2.50 15.15 0.04
C ASN A 121 -3.38 16.29 -0.48
N LYS A 122 -3.51 16.46 -1.80
CA LYS A 122 -4.18 17.63 -2.41
C LYS A 122 -5.71 17.53 -2.40
N LYS A 123 -6.30 16.37 -2.06
CA LYS A 123 -7.73 16.10 -2.29
C LYS A 123 -8.65 16.17 -1.06
N GLU A 124 -8.15 16.48 0.14
CA GLU A 124 -9.03 16.71 1.31
C GLU A 124 -10.00 17.90 1.11
N SER A 125 -9.72 18.83 0.19
CA SER A 125 -10.59 20.00 -0.04
C SER A 125 -11.69 19.80 -1.10
N LEU A 126 -11.64 18.76 -1.95
CA LEU A 126 -12.58 18.59 -3.07
C LEU A 126 -13.57 17.42 -2.89
N THR A 127 -13.29 16.50 -1.97
CA THR A 127 -14.14 15.34 -1.70
C THR A 127 -15.43 15.70 -0.95
N GLN A 128 -15.43 16.76 -0.14
CA GLN A 128 -16.62 17.20 0.60
C GLN A 128 -17.77 17.66 -0.32
N LEU A 129 -17.48 18.09 -1.55
CA LEU A 129 -18.49 18.55 -2.51
C LEU A 129 -19.06 17.43 -3.39
N THR A 130 -18.36 16.29 -3.52
CA THR A 130 -18.76 15.22 -4.45
C THR A 130 -19.59 14.13 -3.78
N ILE A 131 -19.43 13.91 -2.47
CA ILE A 131 -20.17 12.88 -1.71
C ILE A 131 -21.68 13.18 -1.64
N ASN A 132 -22.09 14.43 -1.84
CA ASN A 132 -23.52 14.78 -1.88
C ASN A 132 -24.23 14.40 -3.20
N CYS A 133 -23.51 13.94 -4.24
CA CYS A 133 -24.08 13.74 -5.58
C CYS A 133 -24.18 12.29 -6.05
N VAL A 134 -23.72 11.30 -5.28
CA VAL A 134 -23.77 9.89 -5.69
C VAL A 134 -24.28 9.02 -4.54
N VAL A 135 -25.56 9.19 -4.22
CA VAL A 135 -26.35 8.16 -3.55
C VAL A 135 -27.60 8.00 -4.38
N GLU A 136 -27.52 7.23 -5.47
CA GLU A 136 -28.64 6.54 -6.09
C GLU A 136 -28.10 5.62 -7.21
N ASN A 137 -28.28 4.31 -7.00
CA ASN A 137 -28.46 3.23 -7.97
C ASN A 137 -27.39 3.02 -9.08
N ASP A 138 -26.66 1.91 -9.00
CA ASP A 138 -27.04 0.68 -9.73
C ASP A 138 -25.98 -0.42 -9.54
N ASP A 139 -26.36 -1.48 -8.81
CA ASP A 139 -25.69 -2.77 -8.79
C ASP A 139 -25.96 -3.50 -10.10
N GLN A 140 -25.09 -3.35 -11.09
CA GLN A 140 -24.96 -4.29 -12.20
C GLN A 140 -23.54 -4.18 -12.77
N TYR A 141 -23.10 -5.14 -13.56
CA TYR A 141 -21.76 -5.24 -14.19
C TYR A 141 -20.70 -6.00 -13.40
N LEU A 142 -20.93 -7.30 -13.18
CA LEU A 142 -19.83 -8.27 -13.14
C LEU A 142 -20.23 -9.71 -13.51
N PHE A 143 -21.00 -9.96 -14.59
CA PHE A 143 -21.25 -11.34 -15.09
C PHE A 143 -21.51 -11.47 -16.60
N ASP A 144 -20.82 -10.73 -17.46
CA ASP A 144 -20.82 -11.02 -18.91
C ASP A 144 -19.40 -11.42 -19.36
N ILE A 145 -19.01 -12.64 -19.00
CA ILE A 145 -17.97 -13.38 -19.74
C ILE A 145 -18.74 -14.49 -20.45
N ASP A 146 -19.08 -14.26 -21.71
CA ASP A 146 -19.53 -15.32 -22.61
C ASP A 146 -18.37 -16.29 -22.82
N LEU A 147 -18.47 -17.46 -22.19
CA LEU A 147 -17.63 -18.61 -22.49
C LEU A 147 -18.25 -19.35 -23.66
N ASP A 148 -17.91 -18.93 -24.88
CA ASP A 148 -18.15 -19.74 -26.07
C ASP A 148 -17.22 -20.97 -26.00
N PHE A 149 -17.81 -22.11 -25.64
CA PHE A 149 -17.21 -23.42 -25.85
C PHE A 149 -17.60 -23.90 -27.26
N ASP A 150 -16.65 -23.85 -28.19
CA ASP A 150 -16.78 -24.54 -29.48
C ASP A 150 -16.67 -26.07 -29.25
N GLU A 151 -17.63 -26.80 -29.84
CA GLU A 151 -17.81 -28.26 -29.79
C GLU A 151 -16.84 -29.03 -30.72
#